data_AF-A0A1C7NDZ7-F1
#
_entry.id   AF-A0A1C7NDZ7-F1
#
_cell.length_a   1.000
_cell.length_b   1.000
_cell.length_c   1.000
_cell.angle_alpha   90.00
_cell.angle_beta   90.00
_cell.angle_gamma   90.00
#
_symmetry.space_group_name_H-M   'P 1'
#
loop_
_entity.id
_entity.type
_entity.pdbx_description
1 polymer ?
#
loop_
_entity_poly.entity_id
_entity_poly.type
_entity_poly.pdbx_seq_one_letter_code
_entity_poly.pdbx_strand_id
1 'polypeptide(L)'
;MKSSFKSLFDIYAVYIQHPVFSKWFILAFVLSLFLNTYLLNASKQQPKVIIKKVIERVEVPSKEQPKSVTKPSKKHLAYNHSDVIRPLDEVLGLLGTPEALTDEEIISVVQAGKMAPYALEKVLGDLERAVHIRRALISRDSRTRTLEDSMLPVKNYHYDKVMGACCENVIGYMPIPVGVAGPLVIDGDSIHIPMATTEGCLVASTARGCKAINAGGGANTIVVADGMTRGPCVEFPTITRAADCKRWIEQEGEKIVTEAFNSTSRFARVRKLKVAVAGRLVYIRFSTTTGDAMGMNMISKGCEKALSKIAERYPDMQIISLSGNYCTDKKPAAINWIEGRGKSVVAEAVIPGAVVEKVLKTTVSALVELNISKNLVGSAMAGSVGGFNAHAANILTAIYLATGQDPAQNVESSNCITLMKAVNGEKDLHISCTMPCIEVGTIGGGTILPPQQAMLDFIGVRGPH
;
A
#
# COMPACT_ATOMS: atom_id res chain seq x y z
N MET A 1 -35.79 20.85 -19.60
CA MET A 1 -34.51 21.37 -19.05
C MET A 1 -34.18 22.81 -19.46
N LYS A 2 -34.32 23.23 -20.72
CA LYS A 2 -34.00 24.62 -21.16
C LYS A 2 -34.84 25.74 -20.52
N SER A 3 -36.09 25.48 -20.13
CA SER A 3 -36.98 26.48 -19.52
C SER A 3 -36.62 26.84 -18.06
N SER A 4 -36.11 25.88 -17.29
CA SER A 4 -35.79 26.08 -15.86
C SER A 4 -34.47 26.84 -15.65
N PHE A 5 -33.50 26.70 -16.57
CA PHE A 5 -32.27 27.52 -16.55
C PHE A 5 -32.53 28.98 -16.89
N LYS A 6 -33.50 29.25 -17.77
CA LYS A 6 -33.86 30.62 -18.15
C LYS A 6 -34.53 31.35 -16.98
N SER A 7 -35.44 30.69 -16.26
CA SER A 7 -36.06 31.28 -15.07
C SER A 7 -35.06 31.57 -13.95
N LEU A 8 -34.06 30.71 -13.76
CA LEU A 8 -32.97 30.93 -12.80
C LEU A 8 -32.11 32.15 -13.18
N PHE A 9 -31.81 32.33 -14.46
CA PHE A 9 -31.07 33.49 -14.96
C PHE A 9 -31.88 34.79 -14.84
N ASP A 10 -33.18 34.74 -15.11
CA ASP A 10 -34.06 35.90 -15.00
C ASP A 10 -34.24 36.32 -13.52
N ILE A 11 -34.36 35.35 -12.60
CA ILE A 11 -34.36 35.62 -11.15
C ILE A 11 -33.03 36.22 -10.71
N TYR A 12 -31.91 35.66 -11.16
CA TYR A 12 -30.57 36.16 -10.84
C TYR A 12 -30.34 37.60 -11.34
N ALA A 13 -30.81 37.91 -12.55
CA ALA A 13 -30.74 39.25 -13.12
C ALA A 13 -31.53 40.29 -12.30
N VAL A 14 -32.71 39.92 -11.79
CA VAL A 14 -33.53 40.78 -10.93
C VAL A 14 -32.85 41.03 -9.58
N TYR A 15 -32.26 40.01 -8.95
CA TYR A 15 -31.62 40.16 -7.64
C TYR A 15 -30.31 40.97 -7.68
N ILE A 16 -29.53 40.85 -8.76
CA ILE A 16 -28.29 41.64 -8.94
C ILE A 16 -28.55 43.11 -9.24
N GLN A 17 -29.66 43.43 -9.90
CA GLN A 17 -30.06 44.81 -10.19
C GLN A 17 -30.73 45.50 -8.99
N HIS A 18 -31.10 44.74 -7.94
CA HIS A 18 -31.68 45.33 -6.74
C HIS A 18 -30.61 46.13 -5.96
N PRO A 19 -30.81 47.45 -5.75
CA PRO A 19 -29.76 48.36 -5.28
C PRO A 19 -29.26 48.08 -3.86
N VAL A 20 -30.03 47.33 -3.07
CA VAL A 20 -29.67 46.87 -1.72
C VAL A 20 -28.94 45.53 -1.74
N PHE A 21 -29.46 44.53 -2.46
CA PHE A 21 -28.88 43.19 -2.48
C PHE A 21 -27.53 43.17 -3.20
N SER A 22 -27.40 43.94 -4.29
CA SER A 22 -26.14 44.11 -5.01
C SER A 22 -25.01 44.62 -4.10
N LYS A 23 -25.32 45.61 -3.23
CA LYS A 23 -24.35 46.17 -2.28
C LYS A 23 -23.93 45.17 -1.21
N TRP A 24 -24.87 44.42 -0.65
CA TRP A 24 -24.58 43.37 0.33
C TRP A 24 -23.80 42.20 -0.27
N PHE A 25 -24.08 41.84 -1.52
CA PHE A 25 -23.37 40.79 -2.23
C PHE A 25 -21.91 41.19 -2.53
N ILE A 26 -21.71 42.44 -2.97
CA ILE A 26 -20.36 43.01 -3.16
C ILE A 26 -19.61 43.06 -1.83
N LEU A 27 -20.26 43.50 -0.73
CA LEU A 27 -19.64 43.55 0.59
C LEU A 27 -19.22 42.16 1.07
N ALA A 28 -20.09 41.15 0.93
CA ALA A 28 -19.80 39.77 1.32
C ALA A 28 -18.65 39.17 0.47
N PHE A 29 -18.61 39.48 -0.82
CA PHE A 29 -17.54 39.05 -1.71
C PHE A 29 -16.19 39.69 -1.37
N VAL A 30 -16.17 41.01 -1.10
CA VAL A 30 -14.96 41.73 -0.65
C VAL A 30 -14.47 41.20 0.69
N LEU A 31 -15.38 40.95 1.65
CA LEU A 31 -15.05 40.37 2.95
C LEU A 31 -14.43 38.97 2.79
N SER A 32 -15.01 38.13 1.91
CA SER A 32 -14.51 36.79 1.60
C SER A 32 -13.12 36.81 0.96
N LEU A 33 -12.88 37.71 0.00
CA LEU A 33 -11.56 37.88 -0.61
C LEU A 33 -10.51 38.35 0.40
N PHE A 34 -10.87 39.29 1.28
CA PHE A 34 -9.99 39.77 2.33
C PHE A 34 -9.65 38.65 3.33
N LEU A 35 -10.64 37.90 3.81
CA LEU A 35 -10.44 36.82 4.77
C LEU A 35 -9.57 35.70 4.20
N ASN A 36 -9.81 35.29 2.95
CA ASN A 36 -9.01 34.27 2.28
C ASN A 36 -7.56 34.74 2.04
N THR A 37 -7.37 36.00 1.66
CA THR A 37 -6.03 36.59 1.48
C THR A 37 -5.29 36.68 2.81
N TYR A 38 -5.97 37.08 3.88
CA TYR A 38 -5.43 37.14 5.23
C TYR A 38 -5.02 35.75 5.74
N LEU A 39 -5.88 34.74 5.60
CA LEU A 39 -5.60 33.37 6.02
C LEU A 39 -4.44 32.74 5.23
N LEU A 40 -4.34 33.03 3.93
CA LEU A 40 -3.21 32.60 3.09
C LEU A 40 -1.88 33.28 3.47
N ASN A 41 -1.92 34.52 3.98
CA ASN A 41 -0.72 35.20 4.45
C ASN A 41 -0.35 34.77 5.88
N ALA A 42 -1.32 34.49 6.74
CA ALA A 42 -1.09 33.92 8.06
C ALA A 42 -0.49 32.51 7.99
N SER A 43 -0.90 31.68 7.02
CA SER A 43 -0.30 30.35 6.82
C SER A 43 1.15 30.40 6.31
N LYS A 44 1.56 31.49 5.66
CA LYS A 44 2.95 31.72 5.23
C LYS A 44 3.87 32.18 6.36
N GLN A 45 3.34 32.56 7.52
CA GLN A 45 4.10 33.02 8.69
C GLN A 45 4.26 31.95 9.79
N GLN A 46 4.37 30.67 9.42
CA GLN A 46 4.97 29.70 10.34
C GLN A 46 6.49 29.98 10.47
N PRO A 47 7.05 30.01 11.69
CA PRO A 47 8.46 30.30 11.89
C PRO A 47 9.32 29.24 11.21
N LYS A 48 10.23 29.71 10.34
CA LYS A 48 11.33 28.93 9.75
C LYS A 48 12.18 28.35 10.88
N VAL A 49 11.93 27.11 11.26
CA VAL A 49 12.90 26.34 12.04
C VAL A 49 14.13 26.15 11.14
N ILE A 50 15.24 26.66 11.63
CA ILE A 50 16.54 26.75 10.98
C ILE A 50 17.07 25.33 10.74
N ILE A 51 16.96 24.83 9.51
CA ILE A 51 17.71 23.66 9.05
C ILE A 51 19.04 24.21 8.51
N LYS A 52 20.06 24.26 9.37
CA LYS A 52 21.46 24.43 8.96
C LYS A 52 22.34 23.44 9.72
N LYS A 53 22.98 22.57 8.92
CA LYS A 53 24.16 21.72 9.22
C LYS A 53 24.00 20.63 10.29
N VAL A 54 23.72 19.41 9.83
CA VAL A 54 24.50 18.22 10.20
C VAL A 54 24.70 17.39 8.93
N ILE A 55 25.70 17.78 8.13
CA ILE A 55 26.38 16.84 7.23
C ILE A 55 27.59 16.40 8.04
N GLU A 56 27.40 15.40 8.88
CA GLU A 56 28.49 14.58 9.39
C GLU A 56 28.27 13.15 8.91
N ARG A 57 29.38 12.57 8.46
CA ARG A 57 29.51 11.33 7.73
C ARG A 57 28.72 10.19 8.39
N VAL A 58 27.75 9.63 7.66
CA VAL A 58 27.29 8.27 7.91
C VAL A 58 28.26 7.34 7.19
N GLU A 59 29.30 6.90 7.89
CA GLU A 59 30.04 5.71 7.48
C GLU A 59 29.14 4.49 7.66
N VAL A 60 28.90 3.78 6.56
CA VAL A 60 28.24 2.48 6.56
C VAL A 60 29.18 1.47 7.20
N PRO A 61 28.82 0.77 8.29
CA PRO A 61 29.66 -0.29 8.82
C PRO A 61 29.71 -1.45 7.81
N SER A 62 30.92 -1.87 7.47
CA SER A 62 31.19 -3.07 6.67
C SER A 62 30.50 -4.29 7.28
N LYS A 63 29.85 -5.09 6.42
CA LYS A 63 29.25 -6.39 6.77
C LYS A 63 30.32 -7.34 7.34
N GLU A 64 30.29 -7.58 8.63
CA GLU A 64 30.87 -8.80 9.19
C GLU A 64 29.88 -9.97 9.05
N GLN A 65 30.42 -11.13 8.65
CA GLN A 65 29.68 -12.37 8.49
C GLN A 65 29.11 -12.87 9.83
N PRO A 66 27.96 -13.58 9.84
CA PRO A 66 27.33 -14.01 11.06
C PRO A 66 28.16 -15.11 11.75
N LYS A 67 28.73 -14.79 12.92
CA LYS A 67 29.21 -15.80 13.86
C LYS A 67 28.00 -16.51 14.48
N SER A 68 28.07 -17.83 14.57
CA SER A 68 27.00 -18.69 15.09
C SER A 68 26.60 -18.26 16.51
N VAL A 69 25.37 -17.76 16.66
CA VAL A 69 24.79 -17.47 17.97
C VAL A 69 24.38 -18.81 18.59
N THR A 70 25.18 -19.28 19.54
CA THR A 70 24.81 -20.33 20.48
C THR A 70 23.53 -19.93 21.21
N LYS A 71 22.52 -20.81 21.20
CA LYS A 71 21.22 -20.63 21.87
C LYS A 71 21.42 -20.26 23.34
N PRO A 72 20.84 -19.15 23.86
CA PRO A 72 20.69 -18.98 25.29
C PRO A 72 19.54 -19.87 25.77
N SER A 73 19.85 -20.69 26.77
CA SER A 73 18.89 -21.45 27.56
C SER A 73 17.80 -20.53 28.12
N LYS A 74 16.53 -20.82 27.82
CA LYS A 74 15.36 -20.18 28.46
C LYS A 74 15.41 -20.42 29.96
N LYS A 75 15.82 -19.41 30.74
CA LYS A 75 15.45 -19.30 32.16
C LYS A 75 14.32 -18.28 32.24
N HIS A 76 13.11 -18.75 32.52
CA HIS A 76 12.03 -17.89 32.99
C HIS A 76 12.48 -17.29 34.33
N LEU A 77 12.99 -16.06 34.30
CA LEU A 77 13.21 -15.26 35.50
C LEU A 77 11.85 -14.69 35.91
N ALA A 78 11.41 -15.07 37.10
CA ALA A 78 10.23 -14.49 37.73
C ALA A 78 10.45 -12.98 37.88
N TYR A 79 9.51 -12.18 37.38
CA TYR A 79 9.56 -10.72 37.48
C TYR A 79 9.57 -10.33 38.96
N ASN A 80 10.62 -9.62 39.38
CA ASN A 80 10.80 -9.15 40.74
C ASN A 80 9.84 -7.97 40.97
N HIS A 81 8.68 -8.24 41.57
CA HIS A 81 7.71 -7.24 42.00
C HIS A 81 8.19 -6.58 43.30
N SER A 82 9.23 -5.75 43.20
CA SER A 82 9.55 -4.78 44.25
C SER A 82 8.80 -3.49 43.92
N ASP A 83 7.80 -3.13 44.74
CA ASP A 83 7.05 -1.86 44.62
C ASP A 83 7.91 -0.62 44.99
N VAL A 84 9.14 -0.84 45.45
CA VAL A 84 10.09 0.23 45.77
C VAL A 84 10.86 0.60 44.51
N ILE A 85 10.56 1.79 43.96
CA ILE A 85 11.30 2.41 42.86
C ILE A 85 12.56 3.07 43.43
N ARG A 86 13.75 2.63 42.99
CA ARG A 86 15.02 3.28 43.37
C ARG A 86 15.10 4.73 42.87
N PRO A 87 15.93 5.59 43.51
CA PRO A 87 16.17 6.95 43.02
C PRO A 87 16.67 6.95 41.57
N LEU A 88 16.23 7.94 40.78
CA LEU A 88 16.49 8.00 39.35
C LEU A 88 17.99 7.88 39.01
N ASP A 89 18.87 8.51 39.78
CA ASP A 89 20.32 8.45 39.55
C ASP A 89 20.90 7.04 39.69
N GLU A 90 20.38 6.25 40.64
CA GLU A 90 20.77 4.85 40.82
C GLU A 90 20.25 3.98 39.66
N VAL A 91 19.00 4.21 39.25
CA VAL A 91 18.41 3.51 38.10
C VAL A 91 19.19 3.81 36.80
N LEU A 92 19.59 5.07 36.59
CA LEU A 92 20.39 5.47 35.43
C LEU A 92 21.76 4.76 35.41
N GLY A 93 22.40 4.59 36.56
CA GLY A 93 23.65 3.85 36.69
C GLY A 93 23.54 2.36 36.32
N LEU A 94 22.33 1.80 36.41
CA LEU A 94 22.05 0.39 36.15
C LEU A 94 21.49 0.11 34.74
N LEU A 95 21.36 1.13 33.88
CA LEU A 95 20.88 0.95 32.50
C LEU A 95 21.75 0.02 31.64
N GLY A 96 23.02 -0.20 32.04
CA GLY A 96 23.90 -1.19 31.41
C GLY A 96 23.55 -2.64 31.75
N THR A 97 22.69 -2.88 32.75
CA THR A 97 22.21 -4.19 33.21
C THR A 97 20.68 -4.13 33.38
N PRO A 98 19.92 -3.99 32.30
CA PRO A 98 18.47 -3.75 32.34
C PRO A 98 17.69 -4.89 33.01
N GLU A 99 18.27 -6.09 33.14
CA GLU A 99 17.67 -7.24 33.83
C GLU A 99 17.57 -7.02 35.34
N ALA A 100 18.38 -6.11 35.90
CA ALA A 100 18.37 -5.74 37.31
C ALA A 100 17.34 -4.64 37.65
N LEU A 101 16.69 -4.05 36.65
CA LEU A 101 15.71 -2.98 36.80
C LEU A 101 14.28 -3.53 36.72
N THR A 102 13.37 -2.99 37.51
CA THR A 102 11.92 -3.30 37.39
C THR A 102 11.29 -2.53 36.24
N ASP A 103 10.10 -2.95 35.80
CA ASP A 103 9.39 -2.24 34.73
C ASP A 103 9.01 -0.82 35.15
N GLU A 104 8.60 -0.60 36.40
CA GLU A 104 8.29 0.72 36.95
C GLU A 104 9.50 1.65 36.98
N GLU A 105 10.69 1.12 37.28
CA GLU A 105 11.93 1.90 37.24
C GLU A 105 12.26 2.35 35.80
N ILE A 106 12.13 1.47 34.81
CA ILE A 106 12.33 1.84 33.40
C ILE A 106 11.29 2.88 32.96
N ILE A 107 10.01 2.71 33.36
CA ILE A 107 8.95 3.67 33.07
C ILE A 107 9.31 5.06 33.64
N SER A 108 9.80 5.13 34.87
CA SER A 108 10.20 6.38 35.52
C SER A 108 11.33 7.10 34.76
N VAL A 109 12.30 6.35 34.22
CA VAL A 109 13.42 6.89 33.41
C VAL A 109 12.91 7.53 32.13
N VAL A 110 11.96 6.88 31.45
CA VAL A 110 11.37 7.40 30.21
C VAL A 110 10.49 8.63 30.51
N GLN A 111 9.66 8.59 31.56
CA GLN A 111 8.82 9.71 31.97
C GLN A 111 9.64 10.94 32.39
N ALA A 112 10.81 10.73 33.01
CA ALA A 112 11.76 11.79 33.34
C ALA A 112 12.53 12.34 32.13
N GLY A 113 12.24 11.87 30.91
CA GLY A 113 12.89 12.31 29.67
C GLY A 113 14.35 11.88 29.54
N LYS A 114 14.80 10.89 30.33
CA LYS A 114 16.19 10.40 30.32
C LYS A 114 16.44 9.30 29.29
N MET A 115 15.36 8.71 28.74
CA MET A 115 15.41 7.72 27.67
C MET A 115 14.26 7.97 26.68
N ALA A 116 14.54 7.87 25.39
CA ALA A 116 13.51 7.97 24.36
C ALA A 116 12.71 6.65 24.23
N PRO A 117 11.37 6.68 24.07
CA PRO A 117 10.55 5.46 23.98
C PRO A 117 10.91 4.50 22.83
N TYR A 118 11.47 5.01 21.73
CA TYR A 118 11.92 4.18 20.60
C TYR A 118 13.25 3.47 20.87
N ALA A 119 13.95 3.81 21.95
CA ALA A 119 15.22 3.20 22.33
C ALA A 119 15.05 1.96 23.22
N LEU A 120 13.83 1.67 23.68
CA LEU A 120 13.53 0.57 24.62
C LEU A 120 14.06 -0.78 24.12
N GLU A 121 13.84 -1.13 22.85
CA GLU A 121 14.31 -2.39 22.28
C GLU A 121 15.83 -2.51 22.33
N LYS A 122 16.54 -1.40 22.08
CA LYS A 122 18.01 -1.37 22.08
C LYS A 122 18.57 -1.46 23.49
N VAL A 123 17.96 -0.77 24.45
CA VAL A 123 18.45 -0.72 25.84
C VAL A 123 18.13 -2.01 26.57
N LEU A 124 16.91 -2.53 26.43
CA LEU A 124 16.46 -3.68 27.19
C LEU A 124 16.95 -5.02 26.60
N GLY A 125 17.16 -5.10 25.28
CA GLY A 125 17.47 -6.36 24.58
C GLY A 125 16.30 -7.36 24.51
N ASP A 126 15.39 -7.33 25.50
CA ASP A 126 14.12 -8.02 25.50
C ASP A 126 13.04 -7.20 24.77
N LEU A 127 12.73 -7.62 23.55
CA LEU A 127 11.76 -6.96 22.68
C LEU A 127 10.33 -7.06 23.21
N GLU A 128 9.96 -8.19 23.84
CA GLU A 128 8.60 -8.36 24.38
C GLU A 128 8.41 -7.43 25.59
N ARG A 129 9.41 -7.37 26.48
CA ARG A 129 9.43 -6.44 27.60
C ARG A 129 9.41 -4.98 27.15
N ALA A 130 10.15 -4.63 26.09
CA ALA A 130 10.12 -3.29 25.51
C ALA A 130 8.71 -2.88 25.03
N VAL A 131 7.98 -3.81 24.40
CA VAL A 131 6.59 -3.58 23.98
C VAL A 131 5.67 -3.42 25.19
N HIS A 132 5.84 -4.25 26.23
CA HIS A 132 5.07 -4.12 27.48
C HIS A 132 5.27 -2.75 28.16
N ILE A 133 6.52 -2.32 28.33
CA ILE A 133 6.84 -1.01 28.92
C ILE A 133 6.29 0.13 28.07
N ARG A 134 6.43 0.06 26.74
CA ARG A 134 5.84 1.06 25.83
C ARG A 134 4.33 1.16 25.98
N ARG A 135 3.63 0.02 26.10
CA ARG A 135 2.18 0.01 26.33
C ARG A 135 1.80 0.69 27.63
N ALA A 136 2.51 0.43 28.72
CA ALA A 136 2.26 1.08 30.01
C ALA A 136 2.45 2.60 29.91
N LEU A 137 3.56 3.04 29.32
CA LEU A 137 3.86 4.46 29.09
C LEU A 137 2.73 5.16 28.31
N ILE A 138 2.35 4.60 27.16
CA ILE A 138 1.29 5.16 26.30
C ILE A 138 -0.07 5.10 27.00
N SER A 139 -0.36 4.01 27.71
CA SER A 139 -1.62 3.87 28.45
C SER A 139 -1.76 5.00 29.47
N ARG A 140 -0.76 5.20 30.32
CA ARG A 140 -0.80 6.17 31.43
C ARG A 140 -0.89 7.62 30.95
N ASP A 141 -0.29 7.93 29.80
CA ASP A 141 -0.39 9.24 29.13
C ASP A 141 -1.70 9.42 28.32
N SER A 142 -2.37 8.32 27.96
CA SER A 142 -3.62 8.37 27.23
C SER A 142 -4.80 8.83 28.10
N ARG A 143 -5.81 9.42 27.44
CA ARG A 143 -7.06 9.85 28.09
C ARG A 143 -7.79 8.70 28.82
N THR A 144 -7.76 7.49 28.26
CA THR A 144 -8.57 6.37 28.76
C THR A 144 -7.81 5.46 29.72
N ARG A 145 -6.46 5.39 29.63
CA ARG A 145 -5.61 4.53 30.46
C ARG A 145 -5.97 3.05 30.42
N THR A 146 -6.49 2.59 29.29
CA THR A 146 -6.99 1.23 29.09
C THR A 146 -6.02 0.31 28.35
N LEU A 147 -4.94 0.84 27.77
CA LEU A 147 -4.08 0.06 26.86
C LEU A 147 -3.25 -0.98 27.59
N GLU A 148 -2.75 -0.65 28.79
CA GLU A 148 -1.88 -1.50 29.61
C GLU A 148 -2.54 -2.87 29.84
N ASP A 149 -3.78 -2.84 30.33
CA ASP A 149 -4.60 -4.03 30.63
C ASP A 149 -5.52 -4.48 29.47
N SER A 150 -5.32 -3.93 28.26
CA SER A 150 -6.17 -4.28 27.12
C SER A 150 -5.95 -5.71 26.63
N MET A 151 -6.97 -6.28 26.00
CA MET A 151 -6.93 -7.59 25.36
C MET A 151 -6.07 -7.63 24.07
N LEU A 152 -5.46 -6.52 23.65
CA LEU A 152 -4.55 -6.49 22.51
C LEU A 152 -3.32 -7.36 22.85
N PRO A 153 -3.11 -8.51 22.19
CA PRO A 153 -2.06 -9.45 22.55
C PRO A 153 -0.64 -8.88 22.40
N VAL A 154 0.28 -9.42 23.20
CA VAL A 154 1.70 -9.03 23.24
C VAL A 154 2.60 -10.26 23.28
N LYS A 155 2.29 -11.19 24.17
CA LYS A 155 3.16 -12.33 24.46
C LYS A 155 3.32 -13.28 23.27
N ASN A 156 4.47 -13.95 23.20
CA ASN A 156 4.76 -15.03 22.26
C ASN A 156 4.70 -14.61 20.77
N TYR A 157 5.14 -13.39 20.47
CA TYR A 157 5.20 -12.88 19.11
C TYR A 157 6.65 -12.63 18.66
N HIS A 158 6.92 -12.88 17.38
CA HIS A 158 8.26 -12.73 16.78
C HIS A 158 8.60 -11.27 16.48
N TYR A 159 8.78 -10.46 17.54
CA TYR A 159 9.16 -9.05 17.42
C TYR A 159 10.52 -8.84 16.73
N ASP A 160 11.40 -9.84 16.78
CA ASP A 160 12.69 -9.83 16.07
C ASP A 160 12.55 -9.70 14.54
N LYS A 161 11.40 -10.15 13.99
CA LYS A 161 11.08 -10.04 12.57
C LYS A 161 10.40 -8.73 12.20
N VAL A 162 9.85 -8.01 13.18
CA VAL A 162 9.15 -6.73 12.97
C VAL A 162 10.09 -5.54 13.06
N MET A 163 10.97 -5.56 14.08
CA MET A 163 11.84 -4.42 14.38
C MET A 163 12.78 -4.09 13.22
N GLY A 164 12.75 -2.82 12.78
CA GLY A 164 13.58 -2.34 11.68
C GLY A 164 13.17 -2.85 10.29
N ALA A 165 12.03 -3.52 10.17
CA ALA A 165 11.58 -4.11 8.91
C ALA A 165 10.10 -3.84 8.59
N CYS A 166 9.19 -4.00 9.55
CA CYS A 166 7.74 -3.99 9.29
C CYS A 166 6.95 -2.94 10.07
N CYS A 167 7.37 -2.57 11.29
CA CYS A 167 6.64 -1.61 12.11
C CYS A 167 7.55 -0.98 13.18
N GLU A 168 7.24 0.26 13.54
CA GLU A 168 7.86 1.03 14.62
C GLU A 168 6.86 1.28 15.76
N ASN A 169 7.37 1.62 16.95
CA ASN A 169 6.53 1.93 18.12
C ASN A 169 5.50 0.84 18.44
N VAL A 170 5.91 -0.42 18.34
CA VAL A 170 5.03 -1.59 18.47
C VAL A 170 4.44 -1.66 19.88
N ILE A 171 3.12 -1.86 19.97
CA ILE A 171 2.35 -1.97 21.22
C ILE A 171 1.62 -3.33 21.34
N GLY A 172 1.90 -4.28 20.47
CA GLY A 172 1.19 -5.56 20.39
C GLY A 172 0.99 -5.99 18.93
N TYR A 173 0.07 -6.90 18.70
CA TYR A 173 -0.34 -7.33 17.37
C TYR A 173 -1.85 -7.54 17.28
N MET A 174 -2.43 -7.40 16.09
CA MET A 174 -3.88 -7.52 15.87
C MET A 174 -4.21 -8.89 15.25
N PRO A 175 -4.88 -9.81 15.97
CA PRO A 175 -5.35 -11.05 15.39
C PRO A 175 -6.47 -10.80 14.37
N ILE A 176 -6.35 -11.40 13.18
CA ILE A 176 -7.41 -11.42 12.16
C ILE A 176 -7.74 -12.89 11.88
N PRO A 177 -9.02 -13.30 11.92
CA PRO A 177 -9.40 -14.69 11.61
C PRO A 177 -8.93 -15.09 10.21
N VAL A 178 -8.31 -16.26 10.10
CA VAL A 178 -7.89 -16.85 8.81
C VAL A 178 -8.79 -18.05 8.50
N GLY A 179 -9.55 -17.94 7.41
CA GLY A 179 -10.31 -19.04 6.83
C GLY A 179 -9.64 -19.59 5.57
N VAL A 180 -10.18 -20.68 5.04
CA VAL A 180 -9.72 -21.30 3.79
C VAL A 180 -10.90 -21.47 2.85
N ALA A 181 -10.77 -20.98 1.62
CA ALA A 181 -11.68 -21.29 0.52
C ALA A 181 -11.03 -22.31 -0.42
N GLY A 182 -11.84 -23.19 -1.02
CA GLY A 182 -11.37 -24.14 -2.03
C GLY A 182 -11.63 -25.62 -1.70
N PRO A 183 -10.93 -26.55 -2.37
CA PRO A 183 -9.90 -26.27 -3.37
C PRO A 183 -10.48 -25.56 -4.60
N LEU A 184 -9.67 -24.77 -5.29
CA LEU A 184 -9.93 -24.24 -6.63
C LEU A 184 -8.89 -24.83 -7.57
N VAL A 185 -9.34 -25.43 -8.67
CA VAL A 185 -8.45 -25.92 -9.73
C VAL A 185 -8.08 -24.74 -10.61
N ILE A 186 -6.79 -24.40 -10.66
CA ILE A 186 -6.22 -23.30 -11.45
C ILE A 186 -5.11 -23.91 -12.31
N ASP A 187 -5.22 -23.82 -13.64
CA ASP A 187 -4.20 -24.32 -14.58
C ASP A 187 -3.82 -25.80 -14.36
N GLY A 188 -4.76 -26.61 -13.86
CA GLY A 188 -4.59 -28.02 -13.54
C GLY A 188 -4.20 -28.30 -12.08
N ASP A 189 -3.78 -27.29 -11.33
CA ASP A 189 -3.35 -27.41 -9.93
C ASP A 189 -4.50 -27.13 -8.95
N SER A 190 -4.67 -28.01 -7.96
CA SER A 190 -5.71 -27.90 -6.94
C SER A 190 -5.19 -27.12 -5.74
N ILE A 191 -5.67 -25.89 -5.55
CA ILE A 191 -5.13 -24.94 -4.56
C ILE A 191 -6.19 -24.56 -3.53
N HIS A 192 -5.82 -24.61 -2.25
CA HIS A 192 -6.60 -24.01 -1.16
C HIS A 192 -6.15 -22.56 -0.93
N ILE A 193 -7.11 -21.65 -0.77
CA ILE A 193 -6.85 -20.20 -0.73
C ILE A 193 -7.00 -19.69 0.71
N PRO A 194 -5.91 -19.26 1.37
CA PRO A 194 -5.98 -18.65 2.69
C PRO A 194 -6.57 -17.24 2.61
N MET A 195 -7.50 -16.93 3.51
CA MET A 195 -8.23 -15.66 3.52
C MET A 195 -8.34 -15.12 4.95
N ALA A 196 -7.65 -14.02 5.24
CA ALA A 196 -7.73 -13.33 6.52
C ALA A 196 -8.81 -12.24 6.47
N THR A 197 -9.91 -12.40 7.21
CA THR A 197 -11.05 -11.47 7.16
C THR A 197 -11.88 -11.50 8.43
N THR A 198 -12.56 -10.39 8.72
CA THR A 198 -13.63 -10.28 9.71
C THR A 198 -15.02 -10.15 9.07
N GLU A 199 -15.10 -10.10 7.73
CA GLU A 199 -16.36 -10.03 7.00
C GLU A 199 -17.03 -11.40 6.99
N GLY A 200 -18.21 -11.48 7.62
CA GLY A 200 -19.04 -12.68 7.62
C GLY A 200 -19.40 -13.12 6.19
N CYS A 201 -19.52 -14.43 5.99
CA CYS A 201 -19.89 -15.05 4.70
C CYS A 201 -18.87 -14.91 3.55
N LEU A 202 -17.83 -14.08 3.65
CA LEU A 202 -16.85 -13.89 2.56
C LEU A 202 -16.20 -15.22 2.15
N VAL A 203 -15.56 -15.92 3.09
CA VAL A 203 -14.86 -17.19 2.83
C VAL A 203 -15.83 -18.26 2.31
N ALA A 204 -17.04 -18.35 2.89
CA ALA A 204 -18.06 -19.30 2.47
C ALA A 204 -18.56 -19.03 1.04
N SER A 205 -18.75 -17.75 0.69
CA SER A 205 -19.12 -17.32 -0.66
C SER A 205 -18.03 -17.66 -1.68
N THR A 206 -16.76 -17.38 -1.35
CA THR A 206 -15.61 -17.72 -2.18
C THR A 206 -15.50 -19.23 -2.38
N ALA A 207 -15.65 -20.03 -1.32
CA ALA A 207 -15.63 -21.50 -1.40
C ALA A 207 -16.76 -22.05 -2.28
N ARG A 208 -17.95 -21.45 -2.24
CA ARG A 208 -19.07 -21.79 -3.14
C ARG A 208 -18.73 -21.49 -4.61
N GLY A 209 -18.04 -20.37 -4.88
CA GLY A 209 -17.50 -20.04 -6.19
C GLY A 209 -16.49 -21.08 -6.69
N CYS A 210 -15.55 -21.49 -5.83
CA CYS A 210 -14.57 -22.53 -6.14
C CYS A 210 -15.25 -23.85 -6.54
N LYS A 211 -16.27 -24.26 -5.79
CA LYS A 211 -17.08 -25.45 -6.11
C LYS A 211 -17.75 -25.37 -7.47
N ALA A 212 -18.30 -24.20 -7.83
CA ALA A 212 -18.95 -24.01 -9.12
C ALA A 212 -17.94 -24.05 -10.28
N ILE A 213 -16.79 -23.41 -10.13
CA ILE A 213 -15.72 -23.38 -11.13
C ILE A 213 -15.14 -24.79 -11.35
N ASN A 214 -14.83 -25.52 -10.27
CA ASN A 214 -14.26 -26.88 -10.40
C ASN A 214 -15.22 -27.86 -11.09
N ALA A 215 -16.53 -27.70 -10.92
CA ALA A 215 -17.51 -28.52 -11.62
C ALA A 215 -17.51 -28.32 -13.15
N GLY A 216 -16.90 -27.22 -13.61
CA GLY A 216 -16.63 -26.92 -15.02
C GLY A 216 -15.23 -27.29 -15.51
N GLY A 217 -14.43 -27.97 -14.68
CA GLY A 217 -13.05 -28.36 -15.02
C GLY A 217 -11.96 -27.44 -14.47
N GLY A 218 -12.32 -26.39 -13.72
CA GLY A 218 -11.37 -25.43 -13.16
C GLY A 218 -11.31 -24.12 -13.94
N ALA A 219 -10.35 -23.27 -13.59
CA ALA A 219 -10.06 -22.01 -14.27
C ALA A 219 -8.70 -22.07 -14.96
N ASN A 220 -8.59 -21.37 -16.09
CA ASN A 220 -7.32 -21.13 -16.77
C ASN A 220 -6.89 -19.68 -16.53
N THR A 221 -5.59 -19.44 -16.37
CA THR A 221 -5.03 -18.11 -16.12
C THR A 221 -3.83 -17.79 -17.01
N ILE A 222 -3.65 -16.50 -17.32
CA ILE A 222 -2.53 -16.00 -18.12
C ILE A 222 -2.00 -14.72 -17.48
N VAL A 223 -0.69 -14.67 -17.24
CA VAL A 223 0.03 -13.43 -16.92
C VAL A 223 0.38 -12.72 -18.22
N VAL A 224 -0.27 -11.60 -18.49
CA VAL A 224 -0.12 -10.82 -19.73
C VAL A 224 1.04 -9.82 -19.65
N ALA A 225 1.32 -9.31 -18.46
CA ALA A 225 2.43 -8.38 -18.23
C ALA A 225 2.97 -8.47 -16.81
N ASP A 226 4.24 -8.12 -16.66
CA ASP A 226 4.96 -8.06 -15.39
C ASP A 226 5.90 -6.85 -15.38
N GLY A 227 5.54 -5.82 -14.61
CA GLY A 227 6.35 -4.64 -14.44
C GLY A 227 5.81 -3.72 -13.35
N MET A 228 6.51 -3.66 -12.22
CA MET A 228 6.27 -2.65 -11.20
C MET A 228 6.80 -1.28 -11.65
N THR A 229 6.20 -0.20 -11.18
CA THR A 229 6.47 1.14 -11.70
C THR A 229 6.87 2.18 -10.65
N ARG A 230 7.65 3.16 -11.09
CA ARG A 230 7.92 4.41 -10.37
C ARG A 230 7.90 5.57 -11.36
N GLY A 231 7.22 6.65 -10.98
CA GLY A 231 7.11 7.87 -11.80
C GLY A 231 7.63 9.08 -11.03
N PRO A 232 8.92 9.44 -11.13
CA PRO A 232 9.44 10.67 -10.57
C PRO A 232 8.95 11.89 -11.38
N CYS A 233 9.08 13.06 -10.76
CA CYS A 233 8.82 14.36 -11.36
C CYS A 233 10.10 15.20 -11.29
N VAL A 234 10.47 15.77 -12.44
CA VAL A 234 11.59 16.70 -12.57
C VAL A 234 11.12 18.01 -13.20
N GLU A 235 11.81 19.11 -12.92
CA GLU A 235 11.48 20.45 -13.42
C GLU A 235 12.65 21.04 -14.21
N PHE A 236 12.31 21.87 -15.21
CA PHE A 236 13.25 22.61 -16.03
C PHE A 236 13.00 24.13 -15.98
N PRO A 237 13.98 24.97 -16.37
CA PRO A 237 13.79 26.42 -16.45
C PRO A 237 12.73 26.85 -17.48
N THR A 238 12.56 26.11 -18.57
CA THR A 238 11.63 26.44 -19.65
C THR A 238 10.90 25.20 -20.18
N ILE A 239 9.77 25.43 -20.86
CA ILE A 239 8.99 24.36 -21.51
C ILE A 239 9.78 23.70 -22.65
N THR A 240 10.66 24.46 -23.33
CA THR A 240 11.49 23.94 -24.41
C THR A 240 12.52 22.95 -23.88
N ARG A 241 13.14 23.24 -22.73
CA ARG A 241 14.06 22.32 -22.06
C ARG A 241 13.37 21.03 -21.58
N ALA A 242 12.17 21.16 -21.01
CA ALA A 242 11.35 19.99 -20.65
C ALA A 242 11.00 19.11 -21.87
N ALA A 243 10.62 19.74 -22.99
CA ALA A 243 10.34 19.04 -24.24
C ALA A 243 11.61 18.38 -24.83
N ASP A 244 12.77 19.05 -24.74
CA ASP A 244 14.05 18.49 -25.17
C ASP A 244 14.42 17.24 -24.36
N CYS A 245 14.22 17.26 -23.04
CA CYS A 245 14.42 16.10 -22.18
C CYS A 245 13.50 14.93 -22.57
N LYS A 246 12.20 15.18 -22.76
CA LYS A 246 11.24 14.16 -23.23
C LYS A 246 11.70 13.51 -24.53
N ARG A 247 12.01 14.33 -25.55
CA ARG A 247 12.44 13.84 -26.87
C ARG A 247 13.70 13.01 -26.78
N TRP A 248 14.68 13.45 -25.98
CA TRP A 248 15.92 12.71 -25.79
C TRP A 248 15.68 11.37 -25.09
N ILE A 249 14.89 11.31 -24.00
CA ILE A 249 14.59 10.05 -23.30
C ILE A 249 13.88 9.06 -24.23
N GLU A 250 12.97 9.51 -25.09
CA GLU A 250 12.22 8.66 -26.03
C GLU A 250 13.01 8.23 -27.27
N GLN A 251 14.26 8.70 -27.41
CA GLN A 251 15.13 8.41 -28.54
C GLN A 251 16.49 7.91 -28.02
N GLU A 252 17.55 8.68 -28.20
CA GLU A 252 18.94 8.31 -27.88
C GLU A 252 19.17 8.00 -26.39
N GLY A 253 18.39 8.66 -25.52
CA GLY A 253 18.51 8.55 -24.06
C GLY A 253 17.89 7.29 -23.47
N GLU A 254 16.98 6.61 -24.17
CA GLU A 254 16.24 5.47 -23.62
C GLU A 254 17.18 4.37 -23.11
N LYS A 255 18.15 4.00 -23.94
CA LYS A 255 19.14 2.96 -23.63
C LYS A 255 20.06 3.38 -22.48
N ILE A 256 20.54 4.62 -22.49
CA ILE A 256 21.43 5.16 -21.45
C ILE A 256 20.74 5.19 -20.08
N VAL A 257 19.50 5.67 -20.05
CA VAL A 257 18.67 5.74 -18.85
C VAL A 257 18.34 4.34 -18.33
N THR A 258 18.02 3.42 -19.23
CA THR A 258 17.74 2.01 -18.92
C THR A 258 18.97 1.29 -18.35
N GLU A 259 20.15 1.47 -18.94
CA GLU A 259 21.40 0.88 -18.47
C GLU A 259 21.77 1.41 -17.08
N ALA A 260 21.63 2.72 -16.86
CA ALA A 260 21.85 3.33 -15.55
C ALA A 260 20.90 2.75 -14.49
N PHE A 261 19.61 2.61 -14.81
CA PHE A 261 18.62 2.00 -13.92
C PHE A 261 19.00 0.54 -13.58
N ASN A 262 19.23 -0.27 -14.61
CA ASN A 262 19.49 -1.71 -14.49
C ASN A 262 20.79 -2.01 -13.74
N SER A 263 21.77 -1.09 -13.75
CA SER A 263 23.04 -1.26 -13.02
C SER A 263 22.88 -1.39 -11.50
N THR A 264 21.72 -1.01 -10.95
CA THR A 264 21.47 -0.98 -9.50
C THR A 264 21.04 -2.33 -8.92
N SER A 265 20.61 -3.28 -9.75
CA SER A 265 20.10 -4.58 -9.31
C SER A 265 20.17 -5.63 -10.42
N ARG A 266 20.49 -6.87 -10.05
CA ARG A 266 20.45 -8.02 -10.97
C ARG A 266 19.04 -8.39 -11.44
N PHE A 267 17.99 -8.01 -10.70
CA PHE A 267 16.60 -8.34 -11.00
C PHE A 267 15.85 -7.20 -11.69
N ALA A 268 16.32 -5.96 -11.53
CA ALA A 268 15.71 -4.80 -12.15
C ALA A 268 16.00 -4.76 -13.65
N ARG A 269 14.99 -5.02 -14.48
CA ARG A 269 15.07 -4.80 -15.93
C ARG A 269 13.92 -3.92 -16.38
N VAL A 270 14.26 -2.66 -16.72
CA VAL A 270 13.31 -1.73 -17.35
C VAL A 270 12.75 -2.36 -18.62
N ARG A 271 11.43 -2.38 -18.72
CA ARG A 271 10.66 -2.87 -19.86
C ARG A 271 10.12 -1.74 -20.71
N LYS A 272 9.74 -0.62 -20.07
CA LYS A 272 9.11 0.52 -20.73
C LYS A 272 9.41 1.80 -19.96
N LEU A 273 9.71 2.86 -20.69
CA LEU A 273 9.70 4.24 -20.21
C LEU A 273 8.50 4.96 -20.84
N LYS A 274 7.67 5.62 -20.03
CA LYS A 274 6.61 6.50 -20.54
C LYS A 274 6.82 7.90 -19.98
N VAL A 275 7.03 8.87 -20.86
CA VAL A 275 7.34 10.25 -20.46
C VAL A 275 6.17 11.19 -20.77
N ALA A 276 5.75 11.96 -19.79
CA ALA A 276 4.73 12.99 -19.93
C ALA A 276 5.29 14.36 -19.51
N VAL A 277 4.80 15.43 -20.13
CA VAL A 277 5.21 16.81 -19.84
C VAL A 277 3.98 17.62 -19.44
N ALA A 278 4.10 18.41 -18.38
CA ALA A 278 3.10 19.38 -17.95
C ALA A 278 3.77 20.72 -17.67
N GLY A 279 3.71 21.64 -18.64
CA GLY A 279 4.47 22.88 -18.58
C GLY A 279 5.98 22.61 -18.51
N ARG A 280 6.61 23.03 -17.42
CA ARG A 280 8.06 22.84 -17.18
C ARG A 280 8.40 21.53 -16.45
N LEU A 281 7.40 20.73 -16.11
CA LEU A 281 7.54 19.46 -15.40
C LEU A 281 7.60 18.30 -16.37
N VAL A 282 8.46 17.33 -16.09
CA VAL A 282 8.56 16.05 -16.81
C VAL A 282 8.34 14.91 -15.83
N TYR A 283 7.41 14.02 -16.17
CA TYR A 283 7.09 12.81 -15.42
C TYR A 283 7.59 11.60 -16.21
N ILE A 284 8.38 10.73 -15.58
CA ILE A 284 9.07 9.61 -16.27
C ILE A 284 8.63 8.29 -15.64
N ARG A 285 7.61 7.62 -16.17
CA ARG A 285 7.17 6.33 -15.63
C ARG A 285 8.11 5.22 -16.06
N PHE A 286 8.96 4.77 -15.15
CA PHE A 286 9.77 3.57 -15.28
C PHE A 286 8.91 2.35 -14.99
N SER A 287 8.81 1.41 -15.92
CA SER A 287 8.25 0.08 -15.67
C SER A 287 9.38 -0.95 -15.74
N THR A 288 9.49 -1.80 -14.71
CA THR A 288 10.59 -2.76 -14.57
C THR A 288 10.12 -4.05 -13.92
N THR A 289 10.74 -5.16 -14.31
CA THR A 289 10.66 -6.41 -13.55
C THR A 289 11.41 -6.31 -12.23
N THR A 290 11.01 -7.11 -11.25
CA THR A 290 11.53 -7.06 -9.86
C THR A 290 11.83 -8.44 -9.28
N GLY A 291 11.81 -9.50 -10.11
CA GLY A 291 11.78 -10.89 -9.64
C GLY A 291 10.51 -11.15 -8.84
N ASP A 292 10.64 -11.90 -7.75
CA ASP A 292 9.51 -12.25 -6.87
C ASP A 292 9.24 -11.24 -5.76
N ALA A 293 10.05 -10.18 -5.67
CA ALA A 293 9.74 -9.05 -4.81
C ALA A 293 8.70 -8.16 -5.49
N MET A 294 7.80 -7.57 -4.70
CA MET A 294 6.94 -6.49 -5.19
C MET A 294 7.79 -5.27 -5.65
N GLY A 295 8.93 -5.03 -4.97
CA GLY A 295 10.09 -4.34 -5.58
C GLY A 295 10.16 -2.82 -5.41
N MET A 296 9.31 -2.18 -4.61
CA MET A 296 9.28 -0.72 -4.48
C MET A 296 10.60 -0.06 -4.10
N ASN A 297 11.36 -0.66 -3.18
CA ASN A 297 12.67 -0.16 -2.76
C ASN A 297 13.72 -0.33 -3.88
N MET A 298 13.68 -1.46 -4.59
CA MET A 298 14.57 -1.74 -5.71
C MET A 298 14.39 -0.71 -6.82
N ILE A 299 13.15 -0.37 -7.13
CA ILE A 299 12.81 0.56 -8.21
C ILE A 299 13.17 1.99 -7.84
N SER A 300 12.93 2.42 -6.60
CA SER A 300 13.33 3.75 -6.15
C SER A 300 14.83 3.99 -6.31
N LYS A 301 15.66 3.00 -5.96
CA LYS A 301 17.12 3.05 -6.16
C LYS A 301 17.49 3.12 -7.64
N GLY A 302 16.83 2.34 -8.49
CA GLY A 302 17.02 2.39 -9.94
C GLY A 302 16.67 3.77 -10.51
N CYS A 303 15.55 4.35 -10.09
CA CYS A 303 15.12 5.68 -10.51
C CYS A 303 16.12 6.75 -10.09
N GLU A 304 16.61 6.73 -8.85
CA GLU A 304 17.61 7.69 -8.39
C GLU A 304 18.88 7.66 -9.27
N LYS A 305 19.38 6.46 -9.58
CA LYS A 305 20.54 6.30 -10.46
C LYS A 305 20.27 6.76 -11.89
N ALA A 306 19.09 6.44 -12.43
CA ALA A 306 18.66 6.88 -13.74
C ALA A 306 18.54 8.41 -13.83
N LEU A 307 17.91 9.05 -12.83
CA LEU A 307 17.79 10.51 -12.76
C LEU A 307 19.15 11.20 -12.62
N SER A 308 20.07 10.63 -11.82
CA SER A 308 21.45 11.11 -11.76
C SER A 308 22.12 11.08 -13.12
N LYS A 309 21.87 10.04 -13.94
CA LYS A 309 22.40 9.96 -15.30
C LYS A 309 21.77 10.98 -16.25
N ILE A 310 20.48 11.27 -16.11
CA ILE A 310 19.81 12.33 -16.87
C ILE A 310 20.39 13.71 -16.50
N ALA A 311 20.66 13.94 -15.22
CA ALA A 311 21.22 15.19 -14.72
C ALA A 311 22.63 15.50 -15.26
N GLU A 312 23.43 14.50 -15.64
CA GLU A 312 24.72 14.72 -16.31
C GLU A 312 24.57 15.45 -17.66
N ARG A 313 23.50 15.16 -18.40
CA ARG A 313 23.18 15.84 -19.67
C ARG A 313 22.40 17.13 -19.48
N TYR A 314 21.54 17.15 -18.46
CA TYR A 314 20.67 18.26 -18.12
C TYR A 314 21.01 18.81 -16.74
N PRO A 315 22.13 19.55 -16.59
CA PRO A 315 22.54 20.09 -15.29
C PRO A 315 21.57 21.15 -14.75
N ASP A 316 20.71 21.69 -15.59
CA ASP A 316 19.61 22.60 -15.26
C ASP A 316 18.32 21.89 -14.81
N MET A 317 18.29 20.55 -14.82
CA MET A 317 17.17 19.75 -14.32
C MET A 317 17.16 19.72 -12.80
N GLN A 318 15.99 19.97 -12.20
CA GLN A 318 15.78 19.79 -10.76
C GLN A 318 14.92 18.57 -10.50
N ILE A 319 15.37 17.68 -9.60
CA ILE A 319 14.55 16.55 -9.15
C ILE A 319 13.59 17.06 -8.09
N ILE A 320 12.29 17.09 -8.41
CA ILE A 320 11.25 17.55 -7.49
C ILE A 320 10.85 16.41 -6.54
N SER A 321 10.67 15.21 -7.08
CA SER A 321 10.31 14.03 -6.29
C SER A 321 10.65 12.74 -7.04
N LEU A 322 11.12 11.72 -6.31
CA LEU A 322 11.25 10.36 -6.82
C LEU A 322 9.89 9.70 -7.10
N SER A 323 8.80 10.21 -6.49
CA SER A 323 7.43 9.76 -6.71
C SER A 323 6.54 10.98 -6.93
N GLY A 324 6.39 11.39 -8.19
CA GLY A 324 5.51 12.47 -8.65
C GLY A 324 4.06 12.03 -8.87
N ASN A 325 3.58 11.00 -8.17
CA ASN A 325 2.26 10.40 -8.35
C ASN A 325 1.95 9.89 -9.77
N TYR A 326 2.97 9.69 -10.62
CA TYR A 326 2.84 9.13 -11.96
C TYR A 326 3.24 7.63 -12.01
N CYS A 327 3.41 7.00 -10.84
CA CYS A 327 3.67 5.56 -10.74
C CYS A 327 2.46 4.76 -11.25
N THR A 328 1.22 4.94 -10.80
CA THR A 328 0.76 5.56 -9.52
C THR A 328 0.76 4.49 -8.43
N ASP A 329 0.92 4.86 -7.16
CA ASP A 329 1.03 3.89 -6.05
C ASP A 329 0.02 4.21 -4.96
N LYS A 330 -0.87 3.26 -4.63
CA LYS A 330 -1.90 3.38 -3.59
C LYS A 330 -2.91 4.52 -3.81
N LYS A 331 -3.12 4.95 -5.07
CA LYS A 331 -4.15 5.96 -5.41
C LYS A 331 -4.89 5.55 -6.69
N PRO A 332 -6.22 5.68 -6.77
CA PRO A 332 -6.93 5.34 -7.99
C PRO A 332 -6.40 6.18 -9.17
N ALA A 333 -5.93 5.51 -10.22
CA ALA A 333 -5.34 6.17 -11.38
C ALA A 333 -5.58 5.39 -12.67
N ALA A 334 -6.15 6.07 -13.67
CA ALA A 334 -6.42 5.49 -14.99
C ALA A 334 -5.17 4.93 -15.67
N ILE A 335 -3.98 5.49 -15.39
CA ILE A 335 -2.74 4.99 -15.97
C ILE A 335 -2.44 3.55 -15.57
N ASN A 336 -2.77 3.14 -14.34
CA ASN A 336 -2.55 1.75 -13.91
C ASN A 336 -3.59 0.81 -14.53
N TRP A 337 -4.81 1.30 -14.75
CA TRP A 337 -5.85 0.58 -15.49
C TRP A 337 -5.47 0.32 -16.96
N ILE A 338 -4.94 1.34 -17.63
CA ILE A 338 -4.66 1.31 -19.08
C ILE A 338 -3.30 0.67 -19.38
N GLU A 339 -2.26 1.04 -18.64
CA GLU A 339 -0.87 0.64 -18.94
C GLU A 339 -0.39 -0.53 -18.07
N GLY A 340 -1.20 -0.98 -17.10
CA GLY A 340 -0.82 -1.97 -16.10
C GLY A 340 0.19 -1.46 -15.06
N ARG A 341 0.35 -2.23 -13.98
CA ARG A 341 1.36 -2.03 -12.93
C ARG A 341 1.48 -3.28 -12.04
N GLY A 342 2.69 -3.79 -11.83
CA GLY A 342 2.85 -5.10 -11.20
C GLY A 342 2.50 -6.20 -12.19
N LYS A 343 1.64 -7.15 -11.82
CA LYS A 343 1.19 -8.25 -12.68
C LYS A 343 -0.14 -7.90 -13.34
N SER A 344 -0.24 -8.08 -14.66
CA SER A 344 -1.51 -8.05 -15.39
C SER A 344 -1.97 -9.48 -15.63
N VAL A 345 -3.12 -9.87 -15.11
CA VAL A 345 -3.61 -11.26 -15.14
C VAL A 345 -5.01 -11.32 -15.73
N VAL A 346 -5.25 -12.33 -16.56
CA VAL A 346 -6.58 -12.70 -17.06
C VAL A 346 -6.87 -14.12 -16.59
N ALA A 347 -8.08 -14.35 -16.08
CA ALA A 347 -8.57 -15.68 -15.70
C ALA A 347 -9.93 -15.93 -16.34
N GLU A 348 -10.20 -17.18 -16.74
CA GLU A 348 -11.50 -17.61 -17.27
C GLU A 348 -11.91 -18.99 -16.79
N ALA A 349 -13.22 -19.24 -16.80
CA ALA A 349 -13.82 -20.55 -16.55
C ALA A 349 -15.16 -20.69 -17.30
N VAL A 350 -15.58 -21.93 -17.54
CA VAL A 350 -16.93 -22.26 -18.03
C VAL A 350 -17.65 -23.06 -16.95
N ILE A 351 -18.78 -22.56 -16.46
CA ILE A 351 -19.59 -23.20 -15.42
C ILE A 351 -20.83 -23.84 -16.07
N PRO A 352 -21.03 -25.16 -15.92
CA PRO A 352 -22.19 -25.84 -16.50
C PRO A 352 -23.52 -25.28 -15.97
N GLY A 353 -24.53 -25.14 -16.83
CA GLY A 353 -25.84 -24.58 -16.44
C GLY A 353 -26.49 -25.24 -15.22
N ALA A 354 -26.45 -26.57 -15.16
CA ALA A 354 -26.97 -27.33 -14.01
C ALA A 354 -26.26 -26.99 -12.69
N VAL A 355 -24.97 -26.61 -12.75
CA VAL A 355 -24.20 -26.17 -11.58
C VAL A 355 -24.60 -24.74 -11.20
N VAL A 356 -24.84 -23.85 -12.17
CA VAL A 356 -25.36 -22.50 -11.91
C VAL A 356 -26.69 -22.58 -11.15
N GLU A 357 -27.61 -23.43 -11.59
CA GLU A 357 -28.90 -23.62 -10.91
C GLU A 357 -28.74 -24.28 -9.53
N LYS A 358 -28.03 -25.41 -9.46
CA LYS A 358 -27.95 -26.21 -8.23
C LYS A 358 -27.05 -25.58 -7.18
N VAL A 359 -25.90 -25.03 -7.57
CA VAL A 359 -24.90 -24.47 -6.65
C VAL A 359 -25.07 -22.97 -6.51
N LEU A 360 -25.20 -22.21 -7.60
CA LEU A 360 -25.31 -20.74 -7.55
C LEU A 360 -26.75 -20.24 -7.33
N LYS A 361 -27.74 -21.14 -7.41
CA LYS A 361 -29.15 -20.86 -7.09
C LYS A 361 -29.72 -19.73 -7.95
N THR A 362 -29.35 -19.72 -9.23
CA THR A 362 -29.76 -18.73 -10.23
C THR A 362 -29.68 -19.35 -11.63
N THR A 363 -29.92 -18.57 -12.69
CA THR A 363 -29.81 -19.01 -14.09
C THR A 363 -28.64 -18.30 -14.78
N VAL A 364 -28.16 -18.89 -15.89
CA VAL A 364 -27.11 -18.27 -16.73
C VAL A 364 -27.56 -16.91 -17.25
N SER A 365 -28.79 -16.82 -17.78
CA SER A 365 -29.35 -15.58 -18.31
C SER A 365 -29.42 -14.47 -17.26
N ALA A 366 -29.84 -14.80 -16.02
CA ALA A 366 -29.90 -13.84 -14.92
C ALA A 366 -28.52 -13.32 -14.52
N LEU A 367 -27.49 -14.17 -14.52
CA LEU A 367 -26.12 -13.74 -14.21
C LEU A 367 -25.52 -12.85 -15.30
N VAL A 368 -25.76 -13.18 -16.58
CA VAL A 368 -25.30 -12.35 -17.69
C VAL A 368 -25.97 -10.97 -17.63
N GLU A 369 -27.28 -10.92 -17.44
CA GLU A 369 -28.02 -9.66 -17.31
C GLU A 369 -27.54 -8.85 -16.09
N LEU A 370 -27.37 -9.51 -14.93
CA LEU A 370 -26.81 -8.88 -13.73
C LEU A 370 -25.43 -8.29 -14.01
N ASN A 371 -24.54 -9.01 -14.70
CA ASN A 371 -23.20 -8.53 -14.99
C ASN A 371 -23.23 -7.28 -15.88
N ILE A 372 -24.05 -7.30 -16.93
CA ILE A 372 -24.22 -6.15 -17.83
C ILE A 372 -24.78 -4.95 -17.07
N SER A 373 -25.92 -5.13 -16.42
CA SER A 373 -26.63 -4.05 -15.74
C SER A 373 -25.85 -3.50 -14.53
N LYS A 374 -25.13 -4.34 -13.78
CA LYS A 374 -24.40 -3.94 -12.57
C LYS A 374 -22.94 -3.59 -12.82
N ASN A 375 -22.15 -4.54 -13.32
CA ASN A 375 -20.69 -4.39 -13.41
C ASN A 375 -20.27 -3.50 -14.58
N LEU A 376 -21.06 -3.45 -15.65
CA LEU A 376 -20.75 -2.62 -16.81
C LEU A 376 -21.53 -1.30 -16.77
N VAL A 377 -22.85 -1.34 -16.97
CA VAL A 377 -23.70 -0.15 -17.04
C VAL A 377 -23.70 0.60 -15.71
N GLY A 378 -23.92 -0.09 -14.59
CA GLY A 378 -23.89 0.53 -13.26
C GLY A 378 -22.57 1.24 -12.95
N SER A 379 -21.44 0.57 -13.18
CA SER A 379 -20.10 1.17 -12.99
C SER A 379 -19.83 2.33 -13.95
N ALA A 380 -20.31 2.26 -15.20
CA ALA A 380 -20.21 3.36 -16.15
C ALA A 380 -21.02 4.58 -15.70
N MET A 381 -22.26 4.38 -15.22
CA MET A 381 -23.10 5.45 -14.67
C MET A 381 -22.48 6.09 -13.42
N ALA A 382 -21.70 5.33 -12.64
CA ALA A 382 -20.98 5.83 -11.48
C ALA A 382 -19.66 6.55 -11.81
N GLY A 383 -19.23 6.58 -13.08
CA GLY A 383 -17.94 7.17 -13.48
C GLY A 383 -16.74 6.38 -12.95
N SER A 384 -16.90 5.07 -12.75
CA SER A 384 -15.83 4.19 -12.24
C SER A 384 -14.72 4.00 -13.27
N VAL A 385 -13.46 4.00 -12.82
CA VAL A 385 -12.29 3.65 -13.62
C VAL A 385 -11.63 2.44 -12.99
N GLY A 386 -11.66 1.30 -13.69
CA GLY A 386 -11.11 0.03 -13.21
C GLY A 386 -12.01 -0.78 -12.27
N GLY A 387 -13.11 -0.22 -11.78
CA GLY A 387 -14.07 -0.90 -10.91
C GLY A 387 -15.27 -1.52 -11.65
N PHE A 388 -15.04 -2.32 -12.69
CA PHE A 388 -16.08 -3.01 -13.47
C PHE A 388 -16.31 -4.43 -12.97
N ASN A 389 -16.45 -4.57 -11.65
CA ASN A 389 -16.56 -5.85 -10.95
C ASN A 389 -17.50 -5.74 -9.74
N ALA A 390 -17.75 -6.87 -9.07
CA ALA A 390 -18.62 -6.89 -7.89
C ALA A 390 -17.87 -6.58 -6.59
N HIS A 391 -16.82 -7.34 -6.29
CA HIS A 391 -16.14 -7.28 -4.99
C HIS A 391 -14.71 -7.82 -5.05
N ALA A 392 -13.98 -7.57 -6.14
CA ALA A 392 -12.59 -8.04 -6.29
C ALA A 392 -11.69 -7.61 -5.12
N ALA A 393 -11.94 -6.40 -4.59
CA ALA A 393 -11.29 -5.85 -3.41
C ALA A 393 -11.41 -6.73 -2.15
N ASN A 394 -12.57 -7.38 -1.92
CA ASN A 394 -12.76 -8.21 -0.72
C ASN A 394 -11.87 -9.46 -0.79
N ILE A 395 -11.85 -10.13 -1.94
CA ILE A 395 -11.05 -11.34 -2.17
C ILE A 395 -9.56 -11.00 -2.04
N LEU A 396 -9.12 -9.95 -2.74
CA LEU A 396 -7.73 -9.56 -2.78
C LEU A 396 -7.22 -9.12 -1.40
N THR A 397 -7.99 -8.31 -0.67
CA THR A 397 -7.61 -7.87 0.68
C THR A 397 -7.45 -9.06 1.62
N ALA A 398 -8.37 -10.03 1.58
CA ALA A 398 -8.31 -11.19 2.45
C ALA A 398 -7.06 -12.06 2.18
N ILE A 399 -6.71 -12.24 0.90
CA ILE A 399 -5.48 -12.94 0.52
C ILE A 399 -4.25 -12.12 0.94
N TYR A 400 -4.25 -10.81 0.69
CA TYR A 400 -3.12 -9.91 1.00
C TYR A 400 -2.77 -9.91 2.48
N LEU A 401 -3.78 -9.83 3.34
CA LEU A 401 -3.61 -9.88 4.80
C LEU A 401 -3.07 -11.24 5.25
N ALA A 402 -3.55 -12.34 4.66
CA ALA A 402 -3.11 -13.69 4.99
C ALA A 402 -1.65 -13.93 4.57
N THR A 403 -1.24 -13.42 3.41
CA THR A 403 0.07 -13.72 2.79
C THR A 403 1.12 -12.62 2.96
N GLY A 404 0.84 -11.59 3.76
CA GLY A 404 1.83 -10.57 4.12
C GLY A 404 2.13 -9.56 3.02
N GLN A 405 1.17 -9.30 2.14
CA GLN A 405 1.23 -8.25 1.14
C GLN A 405 0.94 -6.88 1.77
N ASP A 406 1.05 -5.81 0.98
CA ASP A 406 0.69 -4.46 1.41
C ASP A 406 -0.80 -4.20 1.16
N PRO A 407 -1.66 -4.18 2.20
CA PRO A 407 -3.11 -4.03 2.01
C PRO A 407 -3.51 -2.67 1.43
N ALA A 408 -2.66 -1.64 1.53
CA ALA A 408 -2.95 -0.33 0.93
C ALA A 408 -2.86 -0.37 -0.60
N GLN A 409 -2.18 -1.37 -1.18
CA GLN A 409 -2.11 -1.58 -2.63
C GLN A 409 -3.42 -2.14 -3.20
N ASN A 410 -4.34 -2.61 -2.35
CA ASN A 410 -5.68 -3.02 -2.78
C ASN A 410 -6.41 -1.91 -3.55
N VAL A 411 -6.11 -0.62 -3.31
CA VAL A 411 -6.69 0.51 -4.04
C VAL A 411 -6.57 0.35 -5.56
N GLU A 412 -5.42 -0.09 -6.05
CA GLU A 412 -5.18 -0.25 -7.49
C GLU A 412 -5.19 -1.72 -7.90
N SER A 413 -4.67 -2.60 -7.05
CA SER A 413 -4.61 -4.04 -7.32
C SER A 413 -6.00 -4.68 -7.44
N SER A 414 -7.04 -4.06 -6.87
CA SER A 414 -8.43 -4.51 -7.01
C SER A 414 -9.11 -4.07 -8.32
N ASN A 415 -8.42 -3.32 -9.19
CA ASN A 415 -8.92 -3.02 -10.52
C ASN A 415 -9.21 -4.32 -11.26
N CYS A 416 -10.46 -4.47 -11.67
CA CYS A 416 -10.95 -5.69 -12.28
C CYS A 416 -12.15 -5.37 -13.19
N ILE A 417 -12.16 -5.98 -14.37
CA ILE A 417 -13.35 -6.12 -15.20
C ILE A 417 -13.80 -7.57 -15.21
N THR A 418 -15.06 -7.78 -14.86
CA THR A 418 -15.72 -9.09 -14.91
C THR A 418 -16.66 -9.14 -16.11
N LEU A 419 -16.46 -10.13 -16.98
CA LEU A 419 -17.32 -10.37 -18.14
C LEU A 419 -17.97 -11.74 -18.01
N MET A 420 -19.24 -11.81 -18.40
CA MET A 420 -20.04 -13.03 -18.38
C MET A 420 -20.76 -13.18 -19.72
N LYS A 421 -20.75 -14.38 -20.27
CA LYS A 421 -21.43 -14.70 -21.52
C LYS A 421 -22.06 -16.09 -21.45
N ALA A 422 -23.25 -16.24 -22.03
CA ALA A 422 -23.85 -17.54 -22.24
C ALA A 422 -23.15 -18.25 -23.41
N VAL A 423 -22.74 -19.49 -23.22
CA VAL A 423 -22.02 -20.31 -24.21
C VAL A 423 -22.67 -21.69 -24.36
N ASN A 424 -22.19 -22.49 -25.31
CA ASN A 424 -22.70 -23.85 -25.59
C ASN A 424 -24.22 -23.90 -25.85
N GLY A 425 -24.72 -22.97 -26.69
CA GLY A 425 -26.15 -22.82 -26.97
C GLY A 425 -26.92 -22.24 -25.79
N GLU A 426 -26.34 -21.25 -25.11
CA GLU A 426 -26.89 -20.54 -23.94
C GLU A 426 -27.08 -21.37 -22.66
N LYS A 427 -26.51 -22.58 -22.64
CA LYS A 427 -26.66 -23.52 -21.51
C LYS A 427 -25.67 -23.25 -20.38
N ASP A 428 -24.46 -22.83 -20.73
CA ASP A 428 -23.37 -22.70 -19.77
C ASP A 428 -22.93 -21.25 -19.64
N LEU A 429 -22.33 -20.93 -18.49
CA LEU A 429 -21.81 -19.60 -18.21
C LEU A 429 -20.30 -19.58 -18.45
N HIS A 430 -19.85 -18.83 -19.45
CA HIS A 430 -18.46 -18.37 -19.50
C HIS A 430 -18.32 -17.13 -18.62
N ILE A 431 -17.29 -17.13 -17.78
CA ILE A 431 -16.93 -16.00 -16.92
C ILE A 431 -15.43 -15.72 -17.09
N SER A 432 -15.08 -14.44 -17.13
CA SER A 432 -13.68 -14.00 -17.08
C SER A 432 -13.49 -12.79 -16.17
N CYS A 433 -12.30 -12.72 -15.57
CA CYS A 433 -11.84 -11.58 -14.78
C CYS A 433 -10.49 -11.13 -15.32
N THR A 434 -10.36 -9.82 -15.60
CA THR A 434 -9.09 -9.21 -16.01
C THR A 434 -8.66 -8.18 -14.98
N MET A 435 -7.47 -8.38 -14.40
CA MET A 435 -6.88 -7.53 -13.36
C MET A 435 -5.52 -7.01 -13.85
N PRO A 436 -5.46 -5.78 -14.39
CA PRO A 436 -4.26 -5.30 -15.10
C PRO A 436 -3.14 -4.83 -14.18
N CYS A 437 -3.37 -4.68 -12.88
CA CYS A 437 -2.39 -4.05 -12.01
C CYS A 437 -2.26 -4.65 -10.60
N ILE A 438 -2.13 -5.98 -10.50
CA ILE A 438 -1.91 -6.68 -9.23
C ILE A 438 -0.48 -6.46 -8.72
N GLU A 439 -0.34 -5.76 -7.60
CA GLU A 439 0.94 -5.51 -6.94
C GLU A 439 1.18 -6.56 -5.87
N VAL A 440 1.99 -7.57 -6.18
CA VAL A 440 2.20 -8.74 -5.31
C VAL A 440 3.67 -9.16 -5.30
N GLY A 441 4.11 -9.77 -4.22
CA GLY A 441 5.41 -10.42 -4.13
C GLY A 441 5.46 -11.49 -3.03
N THR A 442 6.43 -12.39 -3.12
CA THR A 442 6.62 -13.51 -2.18
C THR A 442 7.90 -13.33 -1.34
N ILE A 443 8.60 -12.20 -1.54
CA ILE A 443 9.82 -11.81 -0.81
C ILE A 443 9.72 -10.34 -0.37
N GLY A 444 10.10 -10.10 0.89
CA GLY A 444 10.18 -8.76 1.48
C GLY A 444 8.85 -8.24 2.06
N GLY A 445 8.90 -7.11 2.76
CA GLY A 445 7.72 -6.57 3.44
C GLY A 445 7.17 -7.54 4.48
N GLY A 446 5.84 -7.67 4.57
CA GLY A 446 5.17 -8.56 5.53
C GLY A 446 5.37 -10.05 5.27
N THR A 447 5.85 -10.44 4.09
CA THR A 447 6.12 -11.86 3.73
C THR A 447 7.27 -12.47 4.56
N ILE A 448 8.01 -11.67 5.33
CA ILE A 448 9.06 -12.17 6.23
C ILE A 448 8.51 -12.63 7.58
N LEU A 449 7.27 -12.29 7.91
CA LEU A 449 6.66 -12.59 9.19
C LEU A 449 6.22 -14.06 9.24
N PRO A 450 6.53 -14.82 10.31
CA PRO A 450 6.29 -16.26 10.35
C PRO A 450 4.83 -16.70 10.06
N PRO A 451 3.77 -16.04 10.56
CA PRO A 451 2.40 -16.42 10.23
C PRO A 451 2.08 -16.28 8.73
N GLN A 452 2.51 -15.18 8.11
CA GLN A 452 2.32 -14.91 6.69
C GLN A 452 3.17 -15.85 5.82
N GLN A 453 4.37 -16.20 6.27
CA GLN A 453 5.20 -17.24 5.63
C GLN A 453 4.50 -18.58 5.61
N ALA A 454 3.87 -18.99 6.71
CA ALA A 454 3.10 -20.23 6.76
C ALA A 454 1.96 -20.25 5.73
N MET A 455 1.33 -19.10 5.45
CA MET A 455 0.30 -19.00 4.42
C MET A 455 0.87 -19.04 2.99
N LEU A 456 2.06 -18.47 2.76
CA LEU A 456 2.77 -18.60 1.48
C LEU A 456 3.27 -20.02 1.23
N ASP A 457 3.75 -20.70 2.28
CA ASP A 457 4.13 -22.13 2.23
C ASP A 457 2.91 -23.01 1.96
N PHE A 458 1.78 -22.70 2.60
CA PHE A 458 0.52 -23.43 2.41
C PHE A 458 0.04 -23.44 0.95
N ILE A 459 0.25 -22.34 0.21
CA ILE A 459 -0.08 -22.25 -1.21
C ILE A 459 1.11 -22.56 -2.13
N GLY A 460 2.27 -22.92 -1.58
CA GLY A 460 3.43 -23.38 -2.34
C GLY A 460 4.23 -22.29 -3.08
N VAL A 461 4.10 -21.02 -2.71
CA VAL A 461 4.72 -19.89 -3.45
C VAL A 461 5.75 -19.10 -2.65
N ARG A 462 6.14 -19.54 -1.46
CA ARG A 462 7.11 -18.80 -0.64
C ARG A 462 8.50 -18.74 -1.29
N GLY A 463 9.13 -17.57 -1.24
CA GLY A 463 10.52 -17.39 -1.65
C GLY A 463 10.70 -17.09 -3.14
N PRO A 464 11.95 -17.12 -3.63
CA PRO A 464 12.27 -16.84 -5.03
C PRO A 464 11.94 -18.02 -5.95
N HIS A 465 11.48 -17.73 -7.16
CA HIS A 465 11.14 -18.72 -8.19
C HIS A 465 11.83 -18.45 -9.54
#